data_AF-N0AYP3-F1
#
_entry.id   AF-N0AYP3-F1
#
_cell.length_a   1.000
_cell.length_b   1.000
_cell.length_c   1.000
_cell.angle_alpha   90.00
_cell.angle_beta   90.00
_cell.angle_gamma   90.00
#
_symmetry.space_group_name_H-M   'P 1'
#
loop_
_entity.id
_entity.type
_entity.pdbx_description
1 polymer ?
#
loop_
_entity_poly.entity_id
_entity_poly.type
_entity_poly.pdbx_seq_one_letter_code
_entity_poly.pdbx_strand_id
1 'polypeptide(L)'
;MHTPSDNNSGKSIKKDPNLTRKRLFRFIGLLGLLLLLYIFSDKIINLYNRYFVNEDKLLVTYLDKTDLYNDDSDAIVKNVKLKLFRLSAEEYSVEIKNTQDQLQELTKTTKNLKTPKGFSNHKKSFMAVMKERMLVLSYLDKARKDNSFDELNAHFDELAHKQELERSSLKKAFDDAGIEYKELGDGSFRYWYKSHSAKPIR
;
A
#
# COMPACT_ATOMS: atom_id res chain seq x y z
N MET A 1 34.02 19.26 92.49
CA MET A 1 33.22 18.63 91.41
C MET A 1 33.36 19.48 90.17
N HIS A 2 34.16 19.03 89.20
CA HIS A 2 34.29 19.66 87.89
C HIS A 2 33.32 18.97 86.92
N THR A 3 32.52 19.75 86.21
CA THR A 3 31.83 19.30 84.99
C THR A 3 32.29 20.16 83.80
N PRO A 4 32.40 19.57 82.59
CA PRO A 4 33.05 20.20 81.45
C PRO A 4 32.09 21.08 80.65
N SER A 5 32.62 22.17 80.09
CA SER A 5 31.92 23.04 79.14
C SER A 5 32.25 22.57 77.72
N ASP A 6 31.30 21.90 77.07
CA ASP A 6 31.37 21.53 75.65
C ASP A 6 31.08 22.75 74.76
N ASN A 7 32.14 23.36 74.24
CA ASN A 7 32.05 24.35 73.17
C ASN A 7 31.94 23.64 71.81
N ASN A 8 30.74 23.25 71.42
CA ASN A 8 30.46 22.79 70.06
C ASN A 8 30.03 23.98 69.17
N SER A 9 30.99 24.65 68.55
CA SER A 9 30.72 25.77 67.64
C SER A 9 30.15 25.25 66.31
N GLY A 10 28.82 25.32 66.16
CA GLY A 10 28.14 25.09 64.90
C GLY A 10 28.52 26.15 63.86
N LYS A 11 29.49 25.84 63.00
CA LYS A 11 29.77 26.62 61.78
C LYS A 11 28.57 26.50 60.84
N SER A 12 27.71 27.53 60.83
CA SER A 12 26.67 27.66 59.80
C SER A 12 27.35 27.97 58.46
N ILE A 13 27.38 26.97 57.57
CA ILE A 13 27.88 27.14 56.21
C ILE A 13 26.84 28.00 55.46
N LYS A 14 27.12 29.30 55.32
CA LYS A 14 26.34 30.19 54.45
C LYS A 14 26.48 29.68 53.02
N LYS A 15 25.41 29.08 52.48
CA LYS A 15 25.34 28.67 51.07
C LYS A 15 25.28 29.92 50.21
N ASP A 16 26.30 30.12 49.37
CA ASP A 16 26.36 31.20 48.39
C ASP A 16 25.23 31.04 47.34
N PRO A 17 24.28 31.98 47.24
CA PRO A 17 23.16 31.91 46.30
C PRO A 17 23.59 31.97 44.83
N ASN A 18 24.79 32.49 44.53
CA ASN A 18 25.32 32.47 43.16
C ASN A 18 25.77 31.06 42.74
N LEU A 19 26.19 30.23 43.70
CA LEU A 19 26.64 28.86 43.43
C LEU A 19 25.46 27.93 43.06
N THR A 20 24.31 28.11 43.71
CA THR A 20 23.07 27.37 43.41
C THR A 20 22.49 27.77 42.06
N ARG A 21 22.53 29.05 41.69
CA ARG A 21 22.04 29.52 40.38
C ARG A 21 22.85 28.97 39.22
N LYS A 22 24.19 28.99 39.32
CA LYS A 22 25.08 28.41 38.30
C LYS A 22 24.89 26.89 38.13
N ARG A 23 24.64 26.17 39.23
CA ARG A 23 24.33 24.73 39.18
C ARG A 23 23.01 24.47 38.47
N LEU A 24 21.97 25.27 38.76
CA LEU A 24 20.66 25.15 38.10
C LEU A 24 20.76 25.34 36.58
N PHE A 25 21.50 26.36 36.11
CA PHE A 25 21.73 26.58 34.67
C PHE A 25 22.47 25.42 34.00
N ARG A 26 23.45 24.81 34.68
CA ARG A 26 24.15 23.61 34.18
C ARG A 26 23.22 22.41 34.07
N PHE A 27 22.34 22.20 35.04
CA PHE A 27 21.35 21.13 34.98
C PHE A 27 20.34 21.32 33.86
N ILE A 28 19.83 22.55 33.68
CA ILE A 28 18.90 22.87 32.59
C ILE A 28 19.57 22.68 31.22
N GLY A 29 20.82 23.13 31.07
CA GLY A 29 21.58 22.92 29.83
C GLY A 29 21.84 21.44 29.52
N LEU A 30 22.19 20.65 30.53
CA LEU A 30 22.40 19.21 30.37
C LEU A 30 21.11 18.47 30.03
N LEU A 31 19.99 18.84 30.67
CA LEU A 31 18.67 18.29 30.36
C LEU A 31 18.23 18.64 28.94
N GLY A 32 18.46 19.89 28.50
CA GLY A 32 18.19 20.33 27.14
C GLY A 32 19.03 19.59 26.09
N LEU A 33 20.31 19.37 26.38
CA LEU A 33 21.20 18.59 25.51
C LEU A 33 20.74 17.13 25.40
N LEU A 34 20.35 16.49 26.50
CA LEU A 34 19.84 15.12 26.51
C LEU A 34 18.52 14.99 25.73
N LEU A 35 17.62 15.96 25.86
CA LEU A 35 16.38 16.02 25.07
C LEU A 35 16.68 16.16 23.57
N LEU A 36 17.65 17.01 23.22
CA LEU A 36 18.06 17.20 21.83
C LEU A 36 18.67 15.91 21.26
N LEU A 37 19.57 15.26 21.99
CA LEU A 37 20.12 13.95 21.60
C LEU A 37 19.06 12.85 21.50
N TYR A 38 18.01 12.91 22.33
CA TYR A 38 16.88 11.98 22.25
C TYR A 38 16.06 12.19 20.97
N ILE A 39 15.79 13.45 20.60
CA ILE A 39 15.04 13.78 19.37
C ILE A 39 15.81 13.34 18.12
N PHE A 40 17.14 13.50 18.12
CA PHE A 40 18.01 13.02 17.04
C PHE A 40 18.48 11.58 17.21
N SER A 41 17.95 10.85 18.20
CA SER A 41 18.33 9.45 18.38
C SER A 41 17.81 8.62 17.21
N ASP A 42 18.54 7.55 16.91
CA ASP A 42 18.15 6.57 15.90
C ASP A 42 16.73 6.05 16.11
N LYS A 43 16.20 6.06 17.34
CA LYS A 43 14.82 5.63 17.62
C LYS A 43 13.77 6.52 16.97
N ILE A 44 13.92 7.86 17.03
CA ILE A 44 12.95 8.78 16.41
C ILE A 44 13.09 8.76 14.89
N ILE A 45 14.33 8.71 14.38
CA ILE A 45 14.61 8.60 12.94
C ILE A 45 14.03 7.28 12.39
N ASN A 46 14.22 6.16 13.09
CA ASN A 46 13.65 4.87 12.70
C ASN A 46 12.12 4.85 12.79
N LEU A 47 11.52 5.55 13.75
CA LEU A 47 10.06 5.70 13.85
C LEU A 47 9.52 6.51 12.68
N TYR A 48 10.15 7.63 12.33
CA TYR A 48 9.80 8.46 11.18
C TYR A 48 9.92 7.68 9.86
N ASN A 49 11.05 7.00 9.64
CA ASN A 49 11.27 6.18 8.45
C ASN A 49 10.25 5.03 8.35
N ARG A 50 9.91 4.41 9.49
CA ARG A 50 8.93 3.32 9.53
C ARG A 50 7.51 3.80 9.25
N TYR A 51 7.11 4.97 9.74
CA TYR A 51 5.73 5.47 9.61
C TYR A 51 5.48 6.24 8.31
N PHE A 52 6.43 7.04 7.84
CA PHE A 52 6.19 7.92 6.69
C PHE A 52 6.83 7.37 5.41
N VAL A 53 8.13 7.05 5.43
CA VAL A 53 8.84 6.61 4.21
C VAL A 53 8.36 5.25 3.71
N ASN A 54 8.08 4.32 4.62
CA ASN A 54 7.57 3.00 4.24
C ASN A 54 6.14 3.03 3.70
N GLU A 55 5.28 3.92 4.22
CA GLU A 55 3.90 4.05 3.72
C GLU A 55 3.87 4.65 2.31
N ASP A 56 4.73 5.64 2.03
CA ASP A 56 4.86 6.21 0.69
C ASP A 56 5.30 5.16 -0.33
N LYS A 57 6.35 4.40 0.02
CA LYS A 57 6.86 3.33 -0.83
C LYS A 57 5.82 2.24 -1.01
N LEU A 58 5.07 1.92 0.04
CA LEU A 58 3.99 0.93 -0.01
C LEU A 58 2.88 1.37 -0.97
N LEU A 59 2.46 2.64 -0.93
CA LEU A 59 1.46 3.19 -1.83
C LEU A 59 1.89 3.10 -3.29
N VAL A 60 3.07 3.63 -3.61
CA VAL A 60 3.58 3.61 -5.00
C VAL A 60 3.74 2.18 -5.49
N THR A 61 4.34 1.30 -4.68
CA THR A 61 4.49 -0.12 -5.03
C THR A 61 3.15 -0.81 -5.23
N TYR A 62 2.14 -0.48 -4.40
CA TYR A 62 0.81 -1.04 -4.51
C TYR A 62 0.16 -0.63 -5.83
N LEU A 63 0.16 0.66 -6.17
CA LEU A 63 -0.43 1.19 -7.41
C LEU A 63 0.27 0.63 -8.66
N ASP A 64 1.60 0.63 -8.68
CA ASP A 64 2.39 0.06 -9.78
C ASP A 64 2.08 -1.43 -9.99
N LYS A 65 1.93 -2.18 -8.89
CA LYS A 65 1.64 -3.62 -8.97
C LYS A 65 0.19 -3.89 -9.36
N THR A 66 -0.78 -3.12 -8.88
CA THR A 66 -2.18 -3.30 -9.31
C THR A 66 -2.33 -2.99 -10.79
N ASP A 67 -1.72 -1.91 -11.28
CA ASP A 67 -1.73 -1.55 -12.70
C ASP A 67 -1.09 -2.64 -13.58
N LEU A 68 0.13 -3.06 -13.22
CA LEU A 68 0.82 -4.16 -13.91
C LEU A 68 -0.03 -5.44 -13.94
N TYR A 69 -0.60 -5.84 -12.81
CA TYR A 69 -1.42 -7.05 -12.73
C TYR A 69 -2.75 -6.90 -13.46
N ASN A 70 -3.30 -5.68 -13.55
CA ASN A 70 -4.51 -5.38 -14.32
C ASN A 70 -4.24 -5.59 -15.81
N ASP A 71 -3.15 -5.00 -16.31
CA ASP A 71 -2.70 -5.12 -17.70
C ASP A 71 -2.35 -6.57 -18.06
N ASP A 72 -1.56 -7.25 -17.23
CA ASP A 72 -1.16 -8.64 -17.46
C ASP A 72 -2.39 -9.57 -17.54
N SER A 73 -3.32 -9.43 -16.60
CA SER A 73 -4.53 -10.27 -16.58
C SER A 73 -5.52 -9.95 -17.72
N ASP A 74 -5.61 -8.69 -18.14
CA ASP A 74 -6.39 -8.30 -19.32
C ASP A 74 -5.79 -8.88 -20.62
N ALA A 75 -4.47 -8.79 -20.76
CA ALA A 75 -3.75 -9.35 -21.90
C ALA A 75 -3.93 -10.88 -22.00
N ILE A 76 -3.85 -11.59 -20.87
CA ILE A 76 -4.12 -13.02 -20.74
C ILE A 76 -5.50 -13.37 -21.33
N VAL A 77 -6.57 -12.70 -20.88
CA VAL A 77 -7.94 -12.96 -21.36
C VAL A 77 -8.10 -12.63 -22.84
N LYS A 78 -7.58 -11.48 -23.28
CA LYS A 78 -7.64 -11.04 -24.69
C LYS A 78 -6.91 -12.01 -25.62
N ASN A 79 -5.72 -12.48 -25.23
CA ASN A 79 -4.92 -13.39 -26.05
C ASN A 79 -5.63 -14.73 -26.28
N VAL A 80 -6.22 -15.32 -25.25
CA VAL A 80 -7.01 -16.56 -25.40
C VAL A 80 -8.25 -16.32 -26.26
N LYS A 81 -8.96 -15.20 -26.07
CA LYS A 81 -10.15 -14.88 -26.89
C LYS A 81 -9.81 -14.82 -28.38
N LEU A 82 -8.66 -14.22 -28.74
CA LEU A 82 -8.21 -14.14 -30.14
C LEU A 82 -7.84 -15.51 -30.75
N LYS A 83 -7.48 -16.48 -29.92
CA LYS A 83 -7.13 -17.85 -30.34
C LYS A 83 -8.36 -18.76 -30.50
N LEU A 84 -9.54 -18.34 -30.02
CA LEU A 84 -10.77 -19.14 -29.97
C LEU A 84 -11.14 -19.81 -31.30
N PHE A 85 -11.00 -19.12 -32.42
CA PHE A 85 -11.36 -19.65 -33.74
C PHE A 85 -10.15 -20.02 -34.61
N ARG A 86 -8.93 -19.87 -34.07
CA ARG A 86 -7.67 -20.10 -34.81
C ARG A 86 -7.06 -21.46 -34.52
N LEU A 87 -7.17 -21.91 -33.28
CA LEU A 87 -6.65 -23.20 -32.84
C LEU A 87 -7.68 -24.31 -33.06
N SER A 88 -7.22 -25.56 -33.19
CA SER A 88 -8.08 -26.73 -33.06
C SER A 88 -8.67 -26.83 -31.63
N ALA A 89 -9.69 -27.67 -31.44
CA ALA A 89 -10.35 -27.80 -30.14
C ALA A 89 -9.40 -28.32 -29.04
N GLU A 90 -8.50 -29.23 -29.41
CA GLU A 90 -7.52 -29.80 -28.49
C GLU A 90 -6.43 -28.79 -28.11
N GLU A 91 -5.83 -28.11 -29.10
CA GLU A 91 -4.84 -27.05 -28.87
C GLU A 91 -5.41 -25.92 -28.00
N TYR A 92 -6.68 -25.56 -28.22
CA TYR A 92 -7.34 -24.52 -27.44
C TYR A 92 -7.62 -24.93 -26.00
N SER A 93 -8.00 -26.19 -25.79
CA SER A 93 -8.22 -26.71 -24.43
C SER A 93 -6.92 -26.65 -23.62
N VAL A 94 -5.78 -26.98 -24.24
CA VAL A 94 -4.45 -26.86 -23.62
C VAL A 94 -4.10 -25.39 -23.34
N GLU A 95 -4.32 -24.51 -24.33
CA GLU A 95 -4.05 -23.07 -24.18
C GLU A 95 -4.89 -22.44 -23.06
N ILE A 96 -6.20 -22.73 -22.98
CA ILE A 96 -7.05 -22.23 -21.89
C ILE A 96 -6.51 -22.70 -20.55
N LYS A 97 -6.18 -23.98 -20.40
CA LYS A 97 -5.70 -24.52 -19.13
C LYS A 97 -4.43 -23.81 -18.68
N ASN A 98 -3.45 -23.65 -19.57
CA ASN A 98 -2.22 -22.91 -19.28
C ASN A 98 -2.50 -21.45 -18.86
N THR A 99 -3.45 -20.81 -19.53
CA THR A 99 -3.85 -19.42 -19.26
C THR A 99 -4.58 -19.30 -17.92
N GLN A 100 -5.43 -20.27 -17.57
CA GLN A 100 -6.08 -20.36 -16.26
C GLN A 100 -5.05 -20.52 -15.13
N ASP A 101 -4.03 -21.36 -15.33
CA ASP A 101 -2.95 -21.54 -14.35
C ASP A 101 -2.16 -20.22 -14.15
N GLN A 102 -1.85 -19.51 -15.23
CA GLN A 102 -1.19 -18.19 -15.17
C GLN A 102 -2.04 -17.16 -14.42
N LEU A 103 -3.33 -17.05 -14.76
CA LEU A 103 -4.23 -16.08 -14.11
C LEU A 103 -4.51 -16.46 -12.65
N GLN A 104 -4.54 -17.75 -12.32
CA GLN A 104 -4.67 -18.21 -10.94
C GLN A 104 -3.45 -17.80 -10.10
N GLU A 105 -2.24 -17.94 -10.64
CA GLU A 105 -1.01 -17.53 -9.94
C GLU A 105 -0.93 -16.01 -9.76
N LEU A 106 -1.31 -15.25 -10.79
CA LEU A 106 -1.42 -13.79 -10.71
C LEU A 106 -2.46 -13.34 -9.66
N THR A 107 -3.59 -14.06 -9.58
CA THR A 107 -4.63 -13.82 -8.58
C THR A 107 -4.14 -14.11 -7.15
N LYS A 108 -3.37 -15.19 -6.94
CA LYS A 108 -2.74 -15.48 -5.63
C LYS A 108 -1.74 -14.39 -5.25
N THR A 109 -0.90 -13.96 -6.20
CA THR A 109 0.07 -12.87 -5.98
C THR A 109 -0.63 -11.57 -5.60
N THR A 110 -1.72 -11.22 -6.31
CA THR A 110 -2.56 -10.06 -6.02
C THR A 110 -3.18 -10.13 -4.62
N LYS A 111 -3.67 -11.31 -4.22
CA LYS A 111 -4.23 -11.53 -2.87
C LYS A 111 -3.19 -11.22 -1.78
N ASN A 112 -1.93 -11.54 -2.02
CA ASN A 112 -0.83 -11.34 -1.09
C ASN A 112 -0.20 -9.94 -1.16
N LEU A 113 -0.62 -9.08 -2.09
CA LEU A 113 -0.12 -7.73 -2.22
C LEU A 113 -0.43 -6.91 -0.95
N LYS A 114 0.60 -6.29 -0.37
CA LYS A 114 0.41 -5.40 0.80
C LYS A 114 -0.41 -4.19 0.39
N THR A 115 -1.31 -3.75 1.26
CA THR A 115 -2.28 -2.69 0.94
C THR A 115 -1.99 -1.46 1.81
N PRO A 116 -1.80 -0.28 1.21
CA PRO A 116 -1.64 0.95 1.95
C PRO A 116 -2.96 1.33 2.64
N LYS A 117 -2.87 2.18 3.68
CA LYS A 117 -4.04 2.67 4.39
C LYS A 117 -4.98 3.39 3.41
N GLY A 118 -6.29 3.11 3.51
CA GLY A 118 -7.32 3.70 2.64
C GLY A 118 -7.63 2.89 1.37
N PHE A 119 -6.76 1.97 0.94
CA PHE A 119 -6.92 1.22 -0.33
C PHE A 119 -7.50 -0.19 -0.15
N SER A 120 -8.03 -0.52 1.02
CA SER A 120 -8.59 -1.86 1.30
C SER A 120 -9.80 -2.18 0.43
N ASN A 121 -10.66 -1.19 0.16
CA ASN A 121 -11.82 -1.35 -0.71
C ASN A 121 -11.40 -1.49 -2.18
N HIS A 122 -10.44 -0.68 -2.62
CA HIS A 122 -9.84 -0.82 -3.95
C HIS A 122 -9.30 -2.24 -4.17
N LYS A 123 -8.51 -2.79 -3.23
CA LYS A 123 -8.02 -4.17 -3.32
C LYS A 123 -9.16 -5.20 -3.43
N LYS A 124 -10.28 -4.99 -2.73
CA LYS A 124 -11.44 -5.92 -2.83
C LYS A 124 -12.06 -5.87 -4.22
N SER A 125 -12.26 -4.68 -4.78
CA SER A 125 -12.78 -4.51 -6.14
C SER A 125 -11.83 -5.08 -7.18
N PHE A 126 -10.53 -4.81 -7.06
CA PHE A 126 -9.51 -5.39 -7.94
C PHE A 126 -9.48 -6.92 -7.90
N MET A 127 -9.57 -7.51 -6.70
CA MET A 127 -9.73 -8.96 -6.57
C MET A 127 -11.03 -9.50 -7.18
N ALA A 128 -12.11 -8.70 -7.22
CA ALA A 128 -13.35 -9.10 -7.88
C ALA A 128 -13.17 -9.14 -9.41
N VAL A 129 -12.47 -8.17 -10.00
CA VAL A 129 -12.08 -8.17 -11.42
C VAL A 129 -11.26 -9.41 -11.76
N MET A 130 -10.22 -9.72 -10.96
CA MET A 130 -9.38 -10.90 -11.18
C MET A 130 -10.18 -12.21 -11.15
N LYS A 131 -11.14 -12.34 -10.22
CA LYS A 131 -12.03 -13.50 -10.14
C LYS A 131 -12.96 -13.60 -11.34
N GLU A 132 -13.49 -12.47 -11.81
CA GLU A 132 -14.38 -12.47 -12.97
C GLU A 132 -13.63 -12.83 -14.26
N ARG A 133 -12.39 -12.35 -14.42
CA ARG A 133 -11.49 -12.79 -15.51
C ARG A 133 -11.29 -14.32 -15.51
N MET A 134 -11.15 -14.95 -14.34
CA MET A 134 -11.07 -16.42 -14.23
C MET A 134 -12.37 -17.12 -14.66
N LEU A 135 -13.53 -16.52 -14.36
CA LEU A 135 -14.82 -17.04 -14.82
C LEU A 135 -14.92 -16.92 -16.34
N VAL A 136 -14.59 -15.77 -16.92
CA VAL A 136 -14.53 -15.57 -18.38
C VAL A 136 -13.70 -16.66 -19.06
N LEU A 137 -12.51 -17.00 -18.53
CA LEU A 137 -11.69 -18.09 -19.09
C LEU A 137 -12.39 -19.46 -19.01
N SER A 138 -13.04 -19.76 -17.89
CA SER A 138 -13.80 -21.01 -17.72
C SER A 138 -14.96 -21.12 -18.70
N TYR A 139 -15.66 -20.01 -18.96
CA TYR A 139 -16.80 -19.99 -19.86
C TYR A 139 -16.39 -19.87 -21.34
N LEU A 140 -15.18 -19.40 -21.65
CA LEU A 140 -14.64 -19.48 -23.01
C LEU A 140 -14.47 -20.93 -23.48
N ASP A 141 -13.99 -21.81 -22.59
CA ASP A 141 -13.85 -23.25 -22.88
C ASP A 141 -15.22 -23.91 -23.06
N LYS A 142 -16.13 -23.64 -22.13
CA LYS A 142 -17.50 -24.15 -22.17
C LYS A 142 -18.23 -23.70 -23.42
N ALA A 143 -18.19 -22.39 -23.73
CA ALA A 143 -18.87 -21.82 -24.89
C ALA A 143 -18.39 -22.43 -26.21
N ARG A 144 -17.09 -22.73 -26.32
CA ARG A 144 -16.55 -23.41 -27.49
C ARG A 144 -17.07 -24.84 -27.63
N LYS A 145 -17.14 -25.59 -26.53
CA LYS A 145 -17.60 -26.99 -26.51
C LYS A 145 -19.09 -27.11 -26.80
N ASP A 146 -19.87 -26.22 -26.20
CA ASP A 146 -21.34 -26.25 -26.26
C ASP A 146 -21.89 -25.43 -27.44
N ASN A 147 -21.03 -24.68 -28.13
CA ASN A 147 -21.39 -23.72 -29.18
C ASN A 147 -22.48 -22.70 -28.75
N SER A 148 -22.42 -22.28 -27.48
CA SER A 148 -23.34 -21.31 -26.87
C SER A 148 -22.56 -20.24 -26.12
N PHE A 149 -22.88 -18.97 -26.37
CA PHE A 149 -22.11 -17.82 -25.89
C PHE A 149 -22.86 -16.96 -24.85
N ASP A 150 -24.10 -17.32 -24.49
CA ASP A 150 -24.96 -16.49 -23.66
C ASP A 150 -24.38 -16.26 -22.26
N GLU A 151 -23.96 -17.34 -21.59
CA GLU A 151 -23.34 -17.26 -20.26
C GLU A 151 -21.97 -16.55 -20.32
N LEU A 152 -21.21 -16.75 -21.39
CA LEU A 152 -19.93 -16.06 -21.58
C LEU A 152 -20.14 -14.55 -21.73
N ASN A 153 -21.15 -14.13 -22.48
CA ASN A 153 -21.48 -12.72 -22.65
C ASN A 153 -21.89 -12.09 -21.32
N ALA A 154 -22.71 -12.78 -20.52
CA ALA A 154 -23.06 -12.31 -19.18
C ALA A 154 -21.82 -12.10 -18.29
N HIS A 155 -20.82 -12.98 -18.37
CA HIS A 155 -19.55 -12.81 -17.65
C HIS A 155 -18.69 -11.66 -18.20
N PHE A 156 -18.75 -11.35 -19.49
CA PHE A 156 -18.10 -10.15 -20.04
C PHE A 156 -18.77 -8.86 -19.55
N ASP A 157 -20.10 -8.84 -19.46
CA ASP A 157 -20.86 -7.69 -18.95
C ASP A 157 -20.57 -7.48 -17.45
N GLU A 158 -20.56 -8.55 -16.66
CA GLU A 158 -20.20 -8.51 -15.25
C GLU A 158 -18.74 -8.09 -15.04
N LEU A 159 -17.81 -8.51 -15.91
CA LEU A 159 -16.42 -8.07 -15.88
C LEU A 159 -16.33 -6.56 -16.12
N ALA A 160 -17.03 -6.03 -17.12
CA ALA A 160 -17.06 -4.59 -17.39
C ALA A 160 -17.64 -3.80 -16.20
N HIS A 161 -18.73 -4.31 -15.60
CA HIS A 161 -19.29 -3.71 -14.38
C HIS A 161 -18.29 -3.70 -13.23
N LYS A 162 -17.57 -4.81 -12.99
CA LYS A 162 -16.55 -4.89 -11.93
C LYS A 162 -15.36 -3.98 -12.17
N GLN A 163 -14.92 -3.81 -13.42
CA GLN A 163 -13.88 -2.86 -13.79
C GLN A 163 -14.32 -1.43 -13.46
N GLU A 164 -15.57 -1.07 -13.73
CA GLU A 164 -16.11 0.24 -13.36
C GLU A 164 -16.15 0.47 -11.84
N LEU A 165 -16.56 -0.55 -11.08
CA LEU A 165 -16.57 -0.50 -9.61
C LEU A 165 -15.16 -0.39 -9.04
N GLU A 166 -14.19 -1.09 -9.64
CA GLU A 166 -12.78 -1.02 -9.29
C GLU A 166 -12.23 0.39 -9.50
N ARG A 167 -12.45 0.95 -10.68
CA ARG A 167 -12.09 2.33 -11.04
C ARG A 167 -12.69 3.35 -10.08
N SER A 168 -13.99 3.22 -9.80
CA SER A 168 -14.70 4.07 -8.84
C SER A 168 -14.12 3.96 -7.42
N SER A 169 -13.71 2.76 -7.01
CA SER A 169 -13.08 2.54 -5.70
C SER A 169 -11.66 3.06 -5.61
N LEU A 170 -10.91 3.08 -6.72
CA LEU A 170 -9.59 3.71 -6.81
C LEU A 170 -9.70 5.22 -6.64
N LYS A 171 -10.63 5.84 -7.38
CA LYS A 171 -10.95 7.26 -7.30
C LYS A 171 -11.25 7.68 -5.86
N LYS A 172 -12.15 6.94 -5.21
CA LYS A 172 -12.49 7.19 -3.80
C LYS A 172 -11.28 7.02 -2.87
N ALA A 173 -10.43 6.02 -3.10
CA ALA A 173 -9.22 5.83 -2.30
C ALA A 173 -8.23 7.00 -2.47
N PHE A 174 -8.13 7.58 -3.66
CA PHE A 174 -7.35 8.80 -3.88
C PHE A 174 -7.95 10.01 -3.16
N ASP A 175 -9.26 10.23 -3.28
CA ASP A 175 -9.97 11.31 -2.59
C ASP A 175 -9.76 11.21 -1.06
N ASP A 176 -9.99 10.02 -0.49
CA ASP A 176 -9.86 9.76 0.95
C ASP A 176 -8.40 9.93 1.45
N ALA A 177 -7.41 9.67 0.58
CA ALA A 177 -5.99 9.80 0.89
C ALA A 177 -5.42 11.20 0.59
N GLY A 178 -6.22 12.12 0.04
CA GLY A 178 -5.77 13.45 -0.37
C GLY A 178 -4.73 13.40 -1.51
N ILE A 179 -4.83 12.42 -2.40
CA ILE A 179 -3.93 12.24 -3.54
C ILE A 179 -4.54 12.98 -4.73
N GLU A 180 -3.77 13.87 -5.35
CA GLU A 180 -4.21 14.54 -6.57
C GLU A 180 -4.15 13.56 -7.75
N TYR A 181 -5.23 13.50 -8.54
CA TYR A 181 -5.29 12.69 -9.75
C TYR A 181 -6.09 13.36 -10.86
N LYS A 182 -5.86 12.90 -12.08
CA LYS A 182 -6.60 13.28 -13.27
C LYS A 182 -6.96 12.04 -14.07
N GLU A 183 -8.24 11.86 -14.33
CA GLU A 183 -8.73 10.86 -15.28
C GLU A 183 -8.41 11.31 -16.72
N LEU A 184 -7.87 10.38 -17.51
CA LEU A 184 -7.53 10.56 -18.91
C LEU A 184 -8.68 10.06 -19.79
N GLY A 185 -8.68 10.45 -21.07
CA GLY A 185 -9.76 10.08 -22.00
C GLY A 185 -9.90 8.58 -22.28
N ASP A 186 -8.90 7.77 -21.92
CA ASP A 186 -8.93 6.30 -22.02
C ASP A 186 -9.36 5.62 -20.71
N GLY A 187 -9.80 6.40 -19.71
CA GLY A 187 -10.25 5.89 -18.41
C GLY A 187 -9.12 5.64 -17.41
N SER A 188 -7.85 5.81 -17.80
CA SER A 188 -6.70 5.72 -16.87
C SER A 188 -6.57 6.96 -15.99
N PHE A 189 -5.88 6.84 -14.86
CA PHE A 189 -5.58 7.94 -13.94
C PHE A 189 -4.10 8.29 -13.94
N ARG A 190 -3.78 9.56 -14.15
CA ARG A 190 -2.48 10.12 -13.77
C ARG A 190 -2.58 10.67 -12.35
N TYR A 191 -1.69 10.28 -11.46
CA TYR A 191 -1.68 10.77 -10.07
C TYR A 191 -0.35 11.44 -9.69
N TRP A 192 -0.42 12.35 -8.72
CA TRP A 192 0.70 13.07 -8.16
C TRP A 192 0.79 12.79 -6.66
N TYR A 193 1.91 12.22 -6.23
CA TYR A 193 2.14 11.89 -4.84
C TYR A 193 3.52 12.34 -4.40
N LYS A 194 3.58 13.40 -3.58
CA LYS A 194 4.83 14.02 -3.11
C LYS A 194 5.76 14.36 -4.29
N SER A 195 7.02 13.95 -4.26
CA SER A 195 7.99 14.13 -5.36
C SER A 195 7.81 13.13 -6.51
N HIS A 196 6.81 12.25 -6.44
CA HIS A 196 6.54 11.24 -7.45
C HIS A 196 5.38 11.68 -8.35
N SER A 197 5.70 12.03 -9.59
CA SER A 197 4.71 12.07 -10.67
C SER A 197 4.68 10.68 -11.30
N ALA A 198 3.55 9.99 -11.18
CA ALA A 198 3.45 8.62 -11.65
C ALA A 198 3.07 8.53 -13.13
N LYS A 199 3.32 7.36 -13.70
CA LYS A 199 2.74 6.97 -14.98
C LYS A 199 1.22 6.83 -14.84
N PRO A 200 0.44 6.99 -15.93
CA PRO A 200 -0.99 6.70 -15.89
C PRO A 200 -1.23 5.23 -15.48
N ILE A 201 -2.22 4.99 -14.62
CA ILE A 201 -2.64 3.66 -14.18
C ILE A 201 -4.10 3.39 -14.55
N ARG A 202 -4.45 2.15 -14.88
CA ARG A 202 -5.80 1.75 -15.33
C ARG A 202 -6.60 1.00 -14.29
#